data_AF-A0A8M9Q983-F1
#
_entry.id   AF-A0A8M9Q983-F1
#
_cell.length_a   1.000
_cell.length_b   1.000
_cell.length_c   1.000
_cell.angle_alpha   90.00
_cell.angle_beta   90.00
_cell.angle_gamma   90.00
#
_symmetry.space_group_name_H-M   'P 1'
#
loop_
_entity.id
_entity.type
_entity.pdbx_description
1 polymer ?
#
loop_
_entity_poly.entity_id
_entity_poly.type
_entity_poly.pdbx_seq_one_letter_code
_entity_poly.pdbx_strand_id
1 'polypeptide(L)'
;MSSSLVLHHLLVFASVLAQLMAQTKTGSTSMENTSQVTEVQSDTTRLDTILMTTSVYTTTATAWAAPAIFYPFGSSAGDIEHLEFDNDSFQYVDFSAPFTYFGRKYSSIYVNYNGLLTFNQSLTESHPEPFPTYGNEDYIAALWTDLDDIGIGKYWYQEYTNGSVLDRATQDINQYFPNKGFTAIWVFVVTWDCVLTWDMNAYDRHSDPAITFQVVLISGGGFSFILMNYGDCAAISYPVEAGYDTINSTDYYVIHYHSNGSSIPNLKNTTNVNVPGRWAFLVNNGTENVIGLQMKLGSYLDLTQTQNIESVLQLINQELVCHGAPSYFKLKLRKVTKLKP
;
A
#
# COMPACT_ATOMS: atom_id res chain seq x y z
N MET A 1 -9.51 -39.79 -39.80
CA MET A 1 -8.47 -38.80 -40.15
C MET A 1 -8.70 -37.39 -39.56
N SER A 2 -9.89 -36.97 -39.12
CA SER A 2 -10.12 -35.57 -38.68
C SER A 2 -9.89 -35.25 -37.19
N SER A 3 -9.81 -36.25 -36.30
CA SER A 3 -9.44 -36.03 -34.88
C SER A 3 -8.03 -35.45 -34.72
N SER A 4 -7.12 -35.79 -35.65
CA SER A 4 -5.75 -35.28 -35.67
C SER A 4 -5.67 -33.77 -35.94
N LEU A 5 -6.60 -33.20 -36.73
CA LEU A 5 -6.52 -31.80 -37.15
C LEU A 5 -6.91 -30.85 -36.01
N VAL A 6 -7.96 -31.20 -35.26
CA VAL A 6 -8.41 -30.45 -34.08
C VAL A 6 -7.30 -30.41 -33.03
N LEU A 7 -6.69 -31.57 -32.76
CA LEU A 7 -5.59 -31.67 -31.80
C LEU A 7 -4.36 -30.86 -32.23
N HIS A 8 -4.00 -30.89 -33.52
CA HIS A 8 -2.89 -30.08 -34.05
C HIS A 8 -3.11 -28.58 -33.89
N HIS A 9 -4.31 -28.07 -34.17
CA HIS A 9 -4.59 -26.64 -33.96
C HIS A 9 -4.52 -26.26 -32.48
N LEU A 10 -5.07 -27.12 -31.60
CA LEU A 10 -4.97 -26.94 -30.15
C LEU A 10 -3.52 -26.88 -29.65
N LEU A 11 -2.65 -27.77 -30.15
CA LEU A 11 -1.22 -27.82 -29.83
C LEU A 11 -0.49 -26.51 -30.21
N VAL A 12 -0.75 -25.99 -31.42
CA VAL A 12 -0.10 -24.75 -31.88
C VAL A 12 -0.49 -23.57 -31.00
N PHE A 13 -1.77 -23.43 -30.65
CA PHE A 13 -2.24 -22.34 -29.79
C PHE A 13 -1.65 -22.40 -28.37
N ALA A 14 -1.51 -23.59 -27.79
CA ALA A 14 -0.90 -23.75 -26.47
C ALA A 14 0.57 -23.26 -26.43
N SER A 15 1.34 -23.56 -27.47
CA SER A 15 2.75 -23.15 -27.56
C SER A 15 2.96 -21.63 -27.63
N VAL A 16 2.10 -20.92 -28.38
CA VAL A 16 2.17 -19.45 -28.52
C VAL A 16 1.85 -18.77 -27.20
N LEU A 17 0.87 -19.29 -26.45
CA LEU A 17 0.50 -18.73 -25.16
C LEU A 17 1.62 -18.87 -24.12
N ALA A 18 2.31 -20.02 -24.11
CA ALA A 18 3.46 -20.24 -23.24
C ALA A 18 4.61 -19.25 -23.51
N GLN A 19 4.85 -18.91 -24.78
CA GLN A 19 5.88 -17.93 -25.18
C GLN A 19 5.54 -16.50 -24.75
N LEU A 20 4.28 -16.08 -24.88
CA LEU A 20 3.82 -14.76 -24.43
C LEU A 20 3.97 -14.56 -22.92
N MET A 21 3.70 -15.60 -22.14
CA MET A 21 3.87 -15.58 -20.67
C MET A 21 5.33 -15.44 -20.23
N ALA A 22 6.29 -15.85 -21.07
CA ALA A 22 7.71 -15.76 -20.74
C ALA A 22 8.30 -14.36 -20.95
N GLN A 23 7.71 -13.53 -21.82
CA GLN A 23 8.27 -12.23 -22.19
C GLN A 23 7.96 -11.09 -21.20
N THR A 24 6.98 -11.23 -20.32
CA THR A 24 6.58 -10.17 -19.38
C THR A 24 7.49 -10.00 -18.16
N LYS A 25 8.63 -10.71 -18.08
CA LYS A 25 9.41 -10.87 -16.84
C LYS A 25 10.71 -10.05 -16.70
N THR A 26 11.11 -9.17 -17.62
CA THR A 26 12.45 -8.53 -17.56
C THR A 26 12.52 -7.11 -18.14
N GLY A 27 12.79 -6.09 -17.32
CA GLY A 27 13.25 -4.75 -17.77
C GLY A 27 13.39 -3.70 -16.66
N SER A 28 14.62 -3.50 -16.14
CA SER A 28 15.03 -2.36 -15.29
C SER A 28 16.29 -1.69 -15.87
N THR A 29 16.46 -0.36 -15.72
CA THR A 29 17.73 0.36 -15.38
C THR A 29 17.64 1.90 -15.52
N SER A 30 18.46 2.57 -14.70
CA SER A 30 18.46 3.95 -14.18
C SER A 30 19.26 4.99 -14.98
N MET A 31 19.09 6.29 -14.64
CA MET A 31 20.09 7.37 -14.82
C MET A 31 19.96 8.46 -13.74
N GLU A 32 21.07 8.74 -13.05
CA GLU A 32 21.32 9.90 -12.16
C GLU A 32 22.05 11.03 -12.90
N ASN A 33 21.85 12.29 -12.51
CA ASN A 33 22.87 13.33 -12.72
C ASN A 33 22.77 14.50 -11.72
N THR A 34 23.93 15.02 -11.34
CA THR A 34 24.25 15.80 -10.13
C THR A 34 24.47 17.30 -10.41
N SER A 35 24.36 18.11 -9.34
CA SER A 35 25.18 19.31 -9.00
C SER A 35 24.66 20.71 -9.36
N GLN A 36 24.48 21.60 -8.37
CA GLN A 36 25.48 22.61 -7.91
C GLN A 36 24.79 23.69 -7.04
N VAL A 37 25.37 23.94 -5.86
CA VAL A 37 25.02 25.03 -4.94
C VAL A 37 25.96 26.22 -5.19
N THR A 38 25.44 27.45 -5.05
CA THR A 38 26.23 28.69 -4.99
C THR A 38 25.98 29.38 -3.64
N GLU A 39 27.06 29.56 -2.89
CA GLU A 39 27.12 30.37 -1.66
C GLU A 39 27.19 31.87 -2.01
N VAL A 40 26.45 32.71 -1.28
CA VAL A 40 26.68 34.17 -1.26
C VAL A 40 26.97 34.60 0.17
N GLN A 41 28.06 35.35 0.24
CA GLN A 41 28.79 35.82 1.40
C GLN A 41 28.04 36.90 2.19
N SER A 42 28.29 36.84 3.50
CA SER A 42 27.83 37.71 4.57
C SER A 42 28.18 39.19 4.41
N ASP A 43 27.30 40.07 4.88
CA ASP A 43 27.67 41.41 5.30
C ASP A 43 27.16 41.66 6.72
N THR A 44 28.07 42.05 7.60
CA THR A 44 27.82 42.28 9.03
C THR A 44 27.93 43.77 9.26
N THR A 45 26.91 44.44 9.79
CA THR A 45 27.16 45.68 10.54
C THR A 45 26.00 46.08 11.43
N ARG A 46 26.37 46.26 12.71
CA ARG A 46 25.93 47.30 13.63
C ARG A 46 24.71 47.00 14.53
N LEU A 47 25.07 46.74 15.79
CA LEU A 47 24.22 46.73 16.98
C LEU A 47 23.76 48.15 17.31
N ASP A 48 22.45 48.41 17.21
CA ASP A 48 21.81 49.53 17.91
C ASP A 48 21.06 48.99 19.13
N THR A 49 21.40 49.52 20.29
CA THR A 49 20.79 49.22 21.59
C THR A 49 19.35 49.77 21.62
N ILE A 50 18.35 48.91 21.47
CA ILE A 50 16.93 49.26 21.61
C ILE A 50 16.44 48.80 22.99
N LEU A 51 15.82 49.73 23.73
CA LEU A 51 15.14 49.49 25.01
C LEU A 51 14.17 48.31 24.89
N MET A 52 14.39 47.26 25.68
CA MET A 52 13.45 46.16 25.86
C MET A 52 12.29 46.61 26.74
N THR A 53 11.23 47.14 26.14
CA THR A 53 9.89 47.06 26.74
C THR A 53 9.38 45.64 26.58
N THR A 54 9.32 44.88 27.68
CA THR A 54 8.66 43.57 27.76
C THR A 54 7.16 43.75 27.57
N SER A 55 6.70 43.70 26.32
CA SER A 55 5.31 43.40 25.98
C SER A 55 5.11 41.90 26.13
N VAL A 56 4.35 41.51 27.16
CA VAL A 56 3.88 40.13 27.32
C VAL A 56 2.85 39.89 26.21
N TYR A 57 3.29 39.40 25.06
CA TYR A 57 2.39 38.85 24.06
C TYR A 57 1.93 37.51 24.60
N THR A 58 0.72 37.44 25.15
CA THR A 58 0.01 36.17 25.26
C THR A 58 -0.37 35.74 23.85
N THR A 59 0.54 35.06 23.15
CA THR A 59 0.21 34.32 21.94
C THR A 59 -0.71 33.18 22.34
N THR A 60 -2.00 33.31 22.04
CA THR A 60 -2.93 32.18 22.02
C THR A 60 -2.54 31.28 20.86
N ALA A 61 -1.50 30.45 21.04
CA ALA A 61 -1.21 29.38 20.10
C ALA A 61 -2.43 28.45 20.09
N THR A 62 -3.11 28.36 18.94
CA THR A 62 -4.16 27.37 18.73
C THR A 62 -3.52 26.00 18.91
N ALA A 63 -4.06 25.17 19.79
CA ALA A 63 -3.59 23.80 19.95
C ALA A 63 -3.65 23.08 18.59
N TRP A 64 -2.60 22.35 18.25
CA TRP A 64 -2.60 21.54 17.04
C TRP A 64 -3.78 20.57 17.05
N ALA A 65 -4.39 20.41 15.87
CA ALA A 65 -5.49 19.49 15.67
C ALA A 65 -5.09 18.53 14.53
N ALA A 66 -5.29 17.25 14.76
CA ALA A 66 -5.03 16.24 13.75
C ALA A 66 -5.82 16.51 12.45
N PRO A 67 -5.27 16.15 11.29
CA PRO A 67 -5.98 16.26 10.01
C PRO A 67 -7.34 15.54 10.06
N ALA A 68 -8.41 16.20 9.63
CA ALA A 68 -9.77 15.65 9.69
C ALA A 68 -9.95 14.32 8.92
N ILE A 69 -9.08 14.06 7.93
CA ILE A 69 -9.08 12.80 7.18
C ILE A 69 -8.58 11.60 8.01
N PHE A 70 -7.91 11.81 9.14
CA PHE A 70 -7.45 10.72 9.99
C PHE A 70 -8.61 10.09 10.74
N TYR A 71 -8.52 8.78 10.93
CA TYR A 71 -9.27 8.06 11.95
C TYR A 71 -8.80 8.51 13.33
N PRO A 72 -9.66 8.42 14.36
CA PRO A 72 -9.27 8.76 15.73
C PRO A 72 -7.98 8.05 16.12
N PHE A 73 -7.07 8.76 16.78
CA PHE A 73 -5.86 8.18 17.34
C PHE A 73 -5.41 8.92 18.60
N GLY A 74 -4.45 8.33 19.29
CA GLY A 74 -3.85 8.90 20.50
C GLY A 74 -4.59 8.50 21.77
N SER A 75 -4.12 8.99 22.92
CA SER A 75 -4.61 8.54 24.23
C SER A 75 -6.11 8.81 24.44
N SER A 76 -6.67 9.84 23.80
CA SER A 76 -8.11 10.15 23.87
C SER A 76 -8.98 9.18 23.06
N ALA A 77 -8.41 8.52 22.04
CA ALA A 77 -9.05 7.44 21.30
C ALA A 77 -8.91 6.07 21.98
N GLY A 78 -8.08 5.99 23.04
CA GLY A 78 -7.81 4.77 23.79
C GLY A 78 -6.75 3.88 23.15
N ASP A 79 -5.92 4.44 22.27
CA ASP A 79 -4.88 3.72 21.57
C ASP A 79 -3.72 3.32 22.49
N ILE A 80 -3.01 2.27 22.10
CA ILE A 80 -1.72 1.91 22.70
C ILE A 80 -0.67 2.86 22.13
N GLU A 81 0.06 3.54 23.01
CA GLU A 81 1.12 4.49 22.68
C GLU A 81 2.49 3.81 22.77
N HIS A 82 3.32 4.06 21.77
CA HIS A 82 4.74 3.75 21.82
C HIS A 82 5.54 5.01 21.50
N LEU A 83 6.51 5.28 22.38
CA LEU A 83 7.45 6.37 22.25
C LEU A 83 8.83 5.77 22.00
N GLU A 84 9.45 6.18 20.91
CA GLU A 84 10.82 5.78 20.58
C GLU A 84 11.80 6.86 21.01
N PHE A 85 12.98 6.43 21.46
CA PHE A 85 14.02 7.36 21.91
C PHE A 85 15.39 7.08 21.30
N ASP A 86 15.71 5.85 20.87
CA ASP A 86 17.02 5.50 20.29
C ASP A 86 17.06 4.00 19.94
N ASN A 87 16.50 3.59 18.79
CA ASN A 87 16.80 2.37 18.00
C ASN A 87 15.70 2.11 16.94
N ASP A 88 16.06 1.39 15.87
CA ASP A 88 15.13 0.79 14.88
C ASP A 88 14.15 -0.20 15.54
N SER A 89 13.12 0.33 16.18
CA SER A 89 12.19 -0.45 16.99
C SER A 89 10.96 -0.92 16.22
N PHE A 90 10.35 -1.96 16.77
CA PHE A 90 9.10 -2.51 16.26
C PHE A 90 8.22 -3.03 17.39
N GLN A 91 6.91 -3.03 17.16
CA GLN A 91 5.94 -3.71 18.00
C GLN A 91 5.27 -4.84 17.22
N TYR A 92 5.30 -6.04 17.78
CA TYR A 92 4.48 -7.15 17.30
C TYR A 92 3.07 -7.01 17.86
N VAL A 93 2.07 -6.99 16.98
CA VAL A 93 0.67 -6.81 17.35
C VAL A 93 -0.14 -8.00 16.85
N ASP A 94 -0.75 -8.74 17.77
CA ASP A 94 -1.72 -9.78 17.43
C ASP A 94 -3.09 -9.15 17.09
N PHE A 95 -3.72 -9.65 16.03
CA PHE A 95 -5.07 -9.26 15.64
C PHE A 95 -6.12 -10.17 16.27
N SER A 96 -7.26 -9.61 16.68
CA SER A 96 -8.39 -10.44 17.13
C SER A 96 -9.08 -11.21 16.00
N ALA A 97 -8.88 -10.79 14.75
CA ALA A 97 -9.36 -11.46 13.55
C ALA A 97 -8.32 -11.38 12.41
N PRO A 98 -8.20 -12.42 11.54
CA PRO A 98 -7.21 -12.38 10.46
C PRO A 98 -7.51 -11.30 9.42
N PHE A 99 -6.48 -10.52 9.06
CA PHE A 99 -6.50 -9.61 7.91
C PHE A 99 -6.06 -10.36 6.65
N THR A 100 -6.74 -10.15 5.52
CA THR A 100 -6.36 -10.78 4.24
C THR A 100 -5.60 -9.77 3.37
N TYR A 101 -4.35 -10.08 3.04
CA TYR A 101 -3.47 -9.27 2.20
C TYR A 101 -3.07 -10.09 0.96
N PHE A 102 -3.56 -9.68 -0.20
CA PHE A 102 -3.43 -10.33 -1.51
C PHE A 102 -3.63 -11.85 -1.49
N GLY A 103 -4.66 -12.30 -0.75
CA GLY A 103 -5.04 -13.71 -0.61
C GLY A 103 -4.30 -14.47 0.51
N ARG A 104 -3.29 -13.88 1.15
CA ARG A 104 -2.66 -14.41 2.37
C ARG A 104 -3.39 -13.90 3.59
N LYS A 105 -3.52 -14.74 4.63
CA LYS A 105 -4.20 -14.36 5.87
C LYS A 105 -3.18 -14.22 6.98
N TYR A 106 -3.17 -13.06 7.63
CA TYR A 106 -2.28 -12.72 8.73
C TYR A 106 -3.09 -12.47 9.99
N SER A 107 -2.65 -13.08 11.10
CA SER A 107 -3.25 -12.88 12.42
C SER A 107 -2.44 -11.91 13.29
N SER A 108 -1.43 -11.29 12.71
CA SER A 108 -0.55 -10.34 13.38
C SER A 108 0.17 -9.46 12.37
N ILE A 109 0.80 -8.42 12.89
CA ILE A 109 1.59 -7.46 12.12
C ILE A 109 2.75 -6.94 12.97
N TYR A 110 3.84 -6.56 12.31
CA TYR A 110 4.93 -5.81 12.91
C TYR A 110 4.75 -4.34 12.55
N VAL A 111 4.65 -3.49 13.55
CA VAL A 111 4.58 -2.03 13.42
C VAL A 111 5.96 -1.47 13.67
N ASN A 112 6.64 -1.00 12.63
CA ASN A 112 7.95 -0.38 12.74
C ASN A 112 7.81 1.14 12.94
N TYR A 113 8.69 1.71 13.79
CA TYR A 113 8.69 3.14 14.11
C TYR A 113 8.89 4.04 12.88
N ASN A 114 9.73 3.61 11.94
CA ASN A 114 10.09 4.28 10.69
C ASN A 114 9.02 4.15 9.59
N GLY A 115 7.73 4.07 9.97
CA GLY A 115 6.61 4.20 9.02
C GLY A 115 6.34 2.97 8.15
N LEU A 116 6.77 1.78 8.59
CA LEU A 116 6.64 0.52 7.86
C LEU A 116 5.78 -0.49 8.63
N LEU A 117 4.96 -1.26 7.91
CA LEU A 117 4.34 -2.46 8.42
C LEU A 117 4.78 -3.68 7.60
N THR A 118 5.07 -4.78 8.29
CA THR A 118 5.39 -6.09 7.71
C THR A 118 4.60 -7.19 8.42
N PHE A 119 4.46 -8.35 7.79
CA PHE A 119 3.59 -9.40 8.31
C PHE A 119 4.36 -10.63 8.82
N ASN A 120 5.46 -11.02 8.19
CA ASN A 120 6.15 -12.28 8.52
C ASN A 120 7.35 -12.09 9.44
N GLN A 121 8.07 -10.97 9.32
CA GLN A 121 9.22 -10.67 10.17
C GLN A 121 9.28 -9.19 10.54
N SER A 122 9.90 -8.89 11.68
CA SER A 122 10.34 -7.53 11.98
C SER A 122 11.47 -7.14 11.04
N LEU A 123 11.37 -5.96 10.44
CA LEU A 123 12.49 -5.31 9.78
C LEU A 123 12.91 -4.14 10.64
N THR A 124 14.20 -4.06 10.92
CA THR A 124 14.86 -2.94 11.63
C THR A 124 15.74 -2.17 10.65
N GLU A 125 15.39 -2.19 9.37
CA GLU A 125 16.24 -1.63 8.31
C GLU A 125 16.03 -0.11 8.24
N SER A 126 17.14 0.61 8.40
CA SER A 126 17.26 2.07 8.33
C SER A 126 17.33 2.60 6.90
N HIS A 127 16.77 1.88 5.92
CA HIS A 127 16.71 2.40 4.57
C HIS A 127 15.51 1.87 3.80
N PRO A 128 14.68 2.77 3.24
CA PRO A 128 13.59 2.38 2.37
C PRO A 128 14.06 1.69 1.09
N GLU A 129 13.59 0.46 0.87
CA GLU A 129 13.77 -0.27 -0.38
C GLU A 129 12.70 0.18 -1.41
N PRO A 130 13.09 0.50 -2.65
CA PRO A 130 12.14 0.87 -3.69
C PRO A 130 11.21 -0.29 -4.04
N PHE A 131 9.91 -0.01 -4.12
CA PHE A 131 8.98 -1.01 -4.67
C PHE A 131 9.01 -1.00 -6.21
N PRO A 132 8.96 -2.17 -6.88
CA PRO A 132 8.90 -3.52 -6.31
C PRO A 132 10.26 -4.04 -5.81
N THR A 133 10.25 -4.67 -4.65
CA THR A 133 11.42 -5.32 -4.02
C THR A 133 11.76 -6.68 -4.62
N TYR A 134 10.77 -7.37 -5.21
CA TYR A 134 10.83 -8.79 -5.56
C TYR A 134 11.26 -9.71 -4.40
N GLY A 135 11.05 -9.26 -3.17
CA GLY A 135 11.48 -9.91 -1.94
C GLY A 135 10.55 -11.03 -1.49
N ASN A 136 10.82 -11.53 -0.28
CA ASN A 136 10.07 -12.62 0.37
C ASN A 136 9.19 -12.13 1.54
N GLU A 137 8.89 -10.84 1.60
CA GLU A 137 8.03 -10.22 2.61
C GLU A 137 6.90 -9.43 1.94
N ASP A 138 5.78 -9.29 2.66
CA ASP A 138 4.66 -8.43 2.32
C ASP A 138 4.82 -7.09 3.06
N TYR A 139 4.80 -5.98 2.32
CA TYR A 139 5.09 -4.64 2.85
C TYR A 139 3.90 -3.70 2.73
N ILE A 140 3.67 -2.89 3.77
CA ILE A 140 2.86 -1.69 3.71
C ILE A 140 3.72 -0.53 4.21
N ALA A 141 4.31 0.22 3.28
CA ALA A 141 5.08 1.42 3.58
C ALA A 141 4.11 2.61 3.68
N ALA A 142 3.78 3.01 4.91
CA ALA A 142 2.93 4.17 5.13
C ALA A 142 3.64 5.44 4.65
N LEU A 143 4.86 5.61 5.17
CA LEU A 143 5.86 6.60 4.78
C LEU A 143 7.20 6.08 5.33
N TRP A 144 7.73 5.02 4.73
CA TRP A 144 8.95 4.38 5.20
C TRP A 144 10.14 5.31 4.98
N THR A 145 10.79 5.72 6.08
CA THR A 145 11.96 6.62 6.13
C THR A 145 12.55 6.58 7.55
N ASP A 146 13.79 7.04 7.72
CA ASP A 146 14.47 7.13 9.03
C ASP A 146 13.89 8.29 9.87
N LEU A 147 12.71 8.07 10.46
CA LEU A 147 12.04 9.04 11.30
C LEU A 147 12.78 9.24 12.62
N ASP A 148 13.47 8.21 13.10
CA ASP A 148 14.26 8.20 14.33
C ASP A 148 15.56 8.99 14.21
N ASP A 149 15.99 9.32 12.99
CA ASP A 149 17.18 10.14 12.73
C ASP A 149 16.88 11.64 12.62
N ILE A 150 15.61 12.02 12.49
CA ILE A 150 15.22 13.40 12.13
C ILE A 150 14.43 14.12 13.22
N GLY A 151 14.00 13.43 14.27
CA GLY A 151 13.32 14.05 15.41
C GLY A 151 12.64 13.07 16.34
N ILE A 152 11.80 13.62 17.20
CA ILE A 152 11.03 12.87 18.19
C ILE A 152 9.66 12.53 17.61
N GLY A 153 9.23 11.30 17.79
CA GLY A 153 7.89 10.89 17.41
C GLY A 153 7.33 9.79 18.28
N LYS A 154 6.02 9.59 18.13
CA LYS A 154 5.29 8.45 18.68
C LYS A 154 4.53 7.79 17.54
N TYR A 155 4.24 6.51 17.72
CA TYR A 155 3.16 5.89 17.00
C TYR A 155 2.12 5.34 17.96
N TRP A 156 0.88 5.35 17.50
CA TRP A 156 -0.25 4.78 18.20
C TRP A 156 -0.92 3.77 17.32
N TYR A 157 -1.43 2.71 17.93
CA TYR A 157 -2.26 1.76 17.22
C TYR A 157 -3.45 1.32 18.06
N GLN A 158 -4.53 0.97 17.36
CA GLN A 158 -5.73 0.45 17.97
C GLN A 158 -6.51 -0.45 17.02
N GLU A 159 -7.06 -1.51 17.59
CA GLU A 159 -8.00 -2.38 16.92
C GLU A 159 -9.44 -2.07 17.35
N TYR A 160 -10.35 -2.00 16.37
CA TYR A 160 -11.77 -1.78 16.56
C TYR A 160 -12.55 -2.95 15.96
N THR A 161 -13.42 -3.55 16.79
CA THR A 161 -14.39 -4.59 16.38
C THR A 161 -15.84 -4.14 16.57
N ASN A 162 -16.03 -2.92 17.07
CA ASN A 162 -17.33 -2.28 17.29
C ASN A 162 -17.16 -0.75 17.34
N GLY A 163 -18.29 -0.03 17.36
CA GLY A 163 -18.33 1.41 17.52
C GLY A 163 -18.23 2.21 16.21
N SER A 164 -18.22 3.54 16.35
CA SER A 164 -18.35 4.48 15.23
C SER A 164 -17.20 4.44 14.22
N VAL A 165 -16.05 3.87 14.59
CA VAL A 165 -14.92 3.66 13.67
C VAL A 165 -15.30 2.69 12.55
N LEU A 166 -16.06 1.64 12.84
CA LEU A 166 -16.56 0.70 11.82
C LEU A 166 -17.60 1.36 10.92
N ASP A 167 -18.45 2.22 11.48
CA ASP A 167 -19.44 2.98 10.69
C ASP A 167 -18.75 3.91 9.70
N ARG A 168 -17.72 4.65 10.16
CA ARG A 168 -16.89 5.50 9.30
C ARG A 168 -16.18 4.70 8.21
N ALA A 169 -15.54 3.58 8.56
CA ALA A 169 -14.91 2.67 7.59
C ALA A 169 -15.91 2.13 6.56
N THR A 170 -17.11 1.78 7.00
CA THR A 170 -18.18 1.34 6.11
C THR A 170 -18.60 2.45 5.14
N GLN A 171 -18.78 3.67 5.63
CA GLN A 171 -19.14 4.83 4.79
C GLN A 171 -18.03 5.14 3.77
N ASP A 172 -16.79 5.28 4.23
CA ASP A 172 -15.64 5.63 3.41
C ASP A 172 -15.42 4.59 2.29
N ILE A 173 -15.42 3.30 2.62
CA ILE A 173 -15.23 2.23 1.61
C ILE A 173 -16.37 2.16 0.60
N ASN A 174 -17.63 2.31 1.02
CA ASN A 174 -18.75 2.32 0.09
C ASN A 174 -18.76 3.56 -0.83
N GLN A 175 -18.18 4.68 -0.38
CA GLN A 175 -17.96 5.86 -1.23
C GLN A 175 -16.91 5.58 -2.31
N TYR A 176 -15.78 4.94 -1.97
CA TYR A 176 -14.67 4.72 -2.90
C TYR A 176 -14.86 3.51 -3.81
N PHE A 177 -15.57 2.49 -3.33
CA PHE A 177 -15.84 1.25 -4.04
C PHE A 177 -17.35 0.99 -4.15
N PRO A 178 -18.09 1.87 -4.86
CA PRO A 178 -19.52 1.71 -5.04
C PRO A 178 -19.78 0.36 -5.74
N ASN A 179 -20.84 -0.35 -5.35
CA ASN A 179 -21.26 -1.68 -5.83
C ASN A 179 -20.70 -2.91 -5.08
N LYS A 180 -19.91 -2.76 -4.02
CA LYS A 180 -19.50 -3.92 -3.19
C LYS A 180 -20.49 -4.29 -2.09
N GLY A 181 -21.31 -3.35 -1.64
CA GLY A 181 -22.22 -3.57 -0.50
C GLY A 181 -21.45 -3.92 0.77
N PHE A 182 -20.37 -3.17 1.04
CA PHE A 182 -19.42 -3.49 2.08
C PHE A 182 -19.93 -3.07 3.47
N THR A 183 -19.62 -3.87 4.49
CA THR A 183 -19.79 -3.51 5.91
C THR A 183 -18.52 -3.91 6.64
N ALA A 184 -17.87 -2.94 7.31
CA ALA A 184 -16.69 -3.20 8.13
C ALA A 184 -17.08 -3.99 9.38
N ILE A 185 -16.31 -5.02 9.71
CA ILE A 185 -16.44 -5.79 10.97
C ILE A 185 -15.19 -5.68 11.83
N TRP A 186 -14.10 -5.16 11.25
CA TRP A 186 -12.80 -5.07 11.88
C TRP A 186 -12.01 -3.93 11.23
N VAL A 187 -11.39 -3.11 12.07
CA VAL A 187 -10.53 -1.99 11.65
C VAL A 187 -9.31 -1.96 12.56
N PHE A 188 -8.12 -1.86 11.98
CA PHE A 188 -6.88 -1.60 12.70
C PHE A 188 -6.29 -0.29 12.20
N VAL A 189 -6.04 0.64 13.12
CA VAL A 189 -5.48 1.96 12.82
C VAL A 189 -4.07 2.02 13.39
N VAL A 190 -3.12 2.53 12.61
CA VAL A 190 -1.79 2.91 13.07
C VAL A 190 -1.50 4.32 12.61
N THR A 191 -1.10 5.20 13.52
CA THR A 191 -0.74 6.59 13.23
C THR A 191 0.67 6.87 13.72
N TRP A 192 1.49 7.49 12.89
CA TRP A 192 2.81 8.01 13.25
C TRP A 192 2.71 9.54 13.30
N ASP A 193 3.26 10.11 14.36
CA ASP A 193 3.38 11.56 14.56
C ASP A 193 4.79 11.85 15.05
N CYS A 194 5.58 12.42 14.17
CA CYS A 194 6.95 12.86 14.42
C CYS A 194 7.00 14.39 14.27
N VAL A 195 7.82 15.03 15.10
CA VAL A 195 8.14 16.44 15.00
C VAL A 195 9.65 16.56 14.83
N LEU A 196 10.10 17.39 13.88
CA LEU A 196 11.51 17.56 13.50
C LEU A 196 12.31 18.37 14.53
N THR A 197 12.33 17.87 15.76
CA THR A 197 12.94 18.47 16.94
C THR A 197 13.32 17.39 17.93
N TRP A 198 14.31 17.69 18.76
CA TRP A 198 14.71 16.86 19.89
C TRP A 198 14.22 17.43 21.23
N ASP A 199 13.40 18.49 21.19
CA ASP A 199 12.74 19.05 22.38
C ASP A 199 11.36 18.41 22.58
N MET A 200 11.23 17.57 23.61
CA MET A 200 9.95 16.99 24.00
C MET A 200 8.86 18.03 24.27
N ASN A 201 9.22 19.23 24.75
CA ASN A 201 8.22 20.28 24.96
C ASN A 201 7.69 20.85 23.64
N ALA A 202 8.48 20.81 22.58
CA ALA A 202 8.05 21.22 21.25
C ALA A 202 7.19 20.12 20.59
N TYR A 203 7.53 18.85 20.83
CA TYR A 203 6.69 17.71 20.46
C TYR A 203 5.31 17.78 21.15
N ASP A 204 5.26 17.90 22.48
CA ASP A 204 4.01 17.95 23.25
C ASP A 204 3.11 19.13 22.86
N ARG A 205 3.70 20.22 22.37
CA ARG A 205 2.98 21.40 21.87
C ARG A 205 2.74 21.36 20.36
N HIS A 206 3.29 20.36 19.66
CA HIS A 206 3.32 20.23 18.21
C HIS A 206 3.70 21.55 17.52
N SER A 207 4.77 22.18 18.02
CA SER A 207 5.14 23.56 17.66
C SER A 207 6.24 23.68 16.60
N ASP A 208 6.79 22.55 16.16
CA ASP A 208 7.82 22.46 15.14
C ASP A 208 7.29 21.70 13.89
N PRO A 209 7.99 21.73 12.75
CA PRO A 209 7.54 21.03 11.55
C PRO A 209 7.31 19.53 11.82
N ALA A 210 6.14 19.04 11.43
CA ALA A 210 5.72 17.67 11.75
C ALA A 210 5.63 16.76 10.52
N ILE A 211 5.74 15.46 10.77
CA ILE A 211 5.50 14.38 9.84
C ILE A 211 4.46 13.45 10.45
N THR A 212 3.25 13.56 9.92
CA THR A 212 2.06 12.87 10.43
C THR A 212 1.37 12.08 9.33
N PHE A 213 1.21 10.77 9.53
CA PHE A 213 0.59 9.88 8.56
C PHE A 213 -0.02 8.66 9.26
N GLN A 214 -0.94 7.99 8.57
CA GLN A 214 -1.76 6.93 9.16
C GLN A 214 -2.06 5.82 8.16
N VAL A 215 -1.99 4.57 8.61
CA VAL A 215 -2.52 3.39 7.90
C VAL A 215 -3.78 2.91 8.61
N VAL A 216 -4.78 2.51 7.81
CA VAL A 216 -6.01 1.88 8.30
C VAL A 216 -6.24 0.60 7.52
N LEU A 217 -6.15 -0.54 8.22
CA LEU A 217 -6.52 -1.84 7.69
C LEU A 217 -7.98 -2.10 8.01
N ILE A 218 -8.77 -2.46 7.00
CA ILE A 218 -10.23 -2.63 7.15
C ILE A 218 -10.61 -3.99 6.58
N SER A 219 -11.43 -4.77 7.29
CA SER A 219 -11.96 -6.03 6.75
C SER A 219 -13.46 -6.23 7.03
N GLY A 220 -14.10 -7.01 6.16
CA GLY A 220 -15.52 -7.34 6.24
C GLY A 220 -16.06 -8.02 4.99
N GLY A 221 -16.96 -8.99 5.15
CA GLY A 221 -17.64 -9.67 4.04
C GLY A 221 -16.72 -10.36 3.02
N GLY A 222 -15.50 -10.75 3.41
CA GLY A 222 -14.48 -11.31 2.51
C GLY A 222 -13.65 -10.26 1.75
N PHE A 223 -13.87 -8.97 2.01
CA PHE A 223 -13.04 -7.89 1.52
C PHE A 223 -12.07 -7.40 2.60
N SER A 224 -10.96 -6.85 2.13
CA SER A 224 -9.88 -6.28 2.90
C SER A 224 -9.37 -5.06 2.13
N PHE A 225 -9.17 -3.97 2.86
CA PHE A 225 -8.75 -2.70 2.31
C PHE A 225 -7.62 -2.11 3.13
N ILE A 226 -6.82 -1.29 2.47
CA ILE A 226 -5.83 -0.42 3.10
C ILE A 226 -6.23 1.01 2.77
N LEU A 227 -6.33 1.87 3.79
CA LEU A 227 -6.27 3.30 3.62
C LEU A 227 -4.92 3.82 4.11
N MET A 228 -4.34 4.76 3.37
CA MET A 228 -3.19 5.55 3.80
C MET A 228 -3.60 7.02 3.79
N ASN A 229 -3.41 7.70 4.92
CA ASN A 229 -3.75 9.11 5.10
C ASN A 229 -2.49 9.91 5.42
N TYR A 230 -2.29 11.02 4.70
CA TYR A 230 -1.15 11.92 4.86
C TYR A 230 -1.61 13.27 5.40
N GLY A 231 -1.06 13.64 6.55
CA GLY A 231 -1.31 14.90 7.24
C GLY A 231 -0.29 15.97 6.84
N ASP A 232 0.12 16.77 7.81
CA ASP A 232 1.29 17.62 7.61
C ASP A 232 2.54 16.75 7.63
N CYS A 233 3.32 16.83 6.54
CA CYS A 233 4.59 16.15 6.36
C CYS A 233 5.64 17.19 5.95
N ALA A 234 6.52 17.55 6.86
CA ALA A 234 7.64 18.45 6.62
C ALA A 234 8.60 17.85 5.58
N ALA A 235 9.23 18.68 4.77
CA ALA A 235 10.23 18.20 3.80
C ALA A 235 11.48 17.69 4.53
N ILE A 236 12.03 16.57 4.06
CA ILE A 236 13.23 15.94 4.63
C ILE A 236 14.26 15.62 3.55
N SER A 237 15.51 15.42 3.97
CA SER A 237 16.62 15.02 3.08
C SER A 237 16.81 13.51 2.95
N TYR A 238 16.00 12.71 3.65
CA TYR A 238 16.13 11.26 3.71
C TYR A 238 15.32 10.59 2.59
N PRO A 239 15.72 9.40 2.11
CA PRO A 239 14.94 8.59 1.19
C PRO A 239 13.57 8.26 1.78
N VAL A 240 12.56 8.16 0.92
CA VAL A 240 11.19 7.84 1.35
C VAL A 240 10.56 6.86 0.36
N GLU A 241 9.89 5.84 0.89
CA GLU A 241 8.99 4.95 0.15
C GLU A 241 7.59 5.01 0.77
N ALA A 242 6.57 5.09 -0.06
CA ALA A 242 5.19 5.05 0.36
C ALA A 242 4.38 4.24 -0.65
N GLY A 243 3.65 3.25 -0.18
CA GLY A 243 2.99 2.29 -1.03
C GLY A 243 2.84 0.92 -0.38
N TYR A 244 2.70 -0.10 -1.21
CA TYR A 244 2.71 -1.47 -0.75
C TYR A 244 3.37 -2.39 -1.77
N ASP A 245 3.88 -3.52 -1.29
CA ASP A 245 4.45 -4.57 -2.10
C ASP A 245 4.08 -5.94 -1.51
N THR A 246 4.14 -6.98 -2.33
CA THR A 246 3.86 -8.35 -1.92
C THR A 246 5.07 -9.24 -2.11
N ILE A 247 5.03 -10.42 -1.49
CA ILE A 247 6.01 -11.49 -1.72
C ILE A 247 6.12 -11.79 -3.23
N ASN A 248 7.33 -11.71 -3.77
CA ASN A 248 7.70 -11.78 -5.19
C ASN A 248 7.13 -10.64 -6.06
N SER A 249 6.62 -9.58 -5.45
CA SER A 249 5.98 -8.43 -6.09
C SER A 249 4.93 -8.83 -7.12
N THR A 250 4.07 -9.79 -6.77
CA THR A 250 2.94 -10.18 -7.62
C THR A 250 1.94 -9.04 -7.77
N ASP A 251 1.83 -8.22 -6.73
CA ASP A 251 1.06 -6.99 -6.65
C ASP A 251 1.88 -5.94 -5.88
N TYR A 252 1.95 -4.71 -6.39
CA TYR A 252 2.58 -3.58 -5.72
C TYR A 252 2.00 -2.26 -6.21
N TYR A 253 2.16 -1.20 -5.42
CA TYR A 253 1.83 0.16 -5.82
C TYR A 253 2.75 1.16 -5.14
N VAL A 254 3.33 2.08 -5.90
CA VAL A 254 4.15 3.19 -5.40
C VAL A 254 3.30 4.45 -5.38
N ILE A 255 2.99 4.96 -4.19
CA ILE A 255 2.43 6.32 -4.00
C ILE A 255 3.55 7.34 -4.16
N HIS A 256 4.70 7.07 -3.54
CA HIS A 256 5.88 7.92 -3.60
C HIS A 256 7.13 7.09 -3.39
N TYR A 257 8.12 7.32 -4.24
CA TYR A 257 9.48 6.89 -4.00
C TYR A 257 10.41 8.01 -4.43
N HIS A 258 11.36 8.38 -3.57
CA HIS A 258 12.44 9.26 -3.95
C HIS A 258 13.63 9.09 -3.00
N SER A 259 14.84 9.31 -3.49
CA SER A 259 16.07 9.36 -2.66
C SER A 259 16.14 10.57 -1.71
N ASN A 260 15.11 11.42 -1.70
CA ASN A 260 14.95 12.52 -0.76
C ASN A 260 13.47 12.85 -0.57
N GLY A 261 13.06 13.09 0.66
CA GLY A 261 11.69 13.44 1.02
C GLY A 261 11.34 14.91 0.82
N SER A 262 11.96 15.62 -0.13
CA SER A 262 11.67 17.06 -0.34
C SER A 262 10.24 17.31 -0.83
N SER A 263 9.62 16.30 -1.45
CA SER A 263 8.29 16.36 -2.05
C SER A 263 7.19 15.71 -1.21
N ILE A 264 7.50 15.11 -0.05
CA ILE A 264 6.49 14.52 0.85
C ILE A 264 5.43 15.52 1.35
N PRO A 265 5.69 16.84 1.49
CA PRO A 265 4.62 17.79 1.81
C PRO A 265 3.47 17.80 0.81
N ASN A 266 3.68 17.33 -0.42
CA ASN A 266 2.64 17.25 -1.44
C ASN A 266 1.66 16.10 -1.20
N LEU A 267 2.03 15.07 -0.43
CA LEU A 267 1.21 13.86 -0.24
C LEU A 267 -0.18 14.18 0.29
N LYS A 268 -0.32 15.18 1.17
CA LYS A 268 -1.60 15.68 1.70
C LYS A 268 -2.56 16.22 0.64
N ASN A 269 -2.07 16.48 -0.57
CA ASN A 269 -2.87 16.94 -1.72
C ASN A 269 -3.05 15.85 -2.79
N THR A 270 -2.39 14.70 -2.66
CA THR A 270 -2.49 13.57 -3.61
C THR A 270 -3.57 12.57 -3.16
N THR A 271 -4.13 11.81 -4.11
CA THR A 271 -5.18 10.82 -3.82
C THR A 271 -5.49 9.95 -5.05
N ASN A 272 -5.97 8.73 -4.84
CA ASN A 272 -6.62 7.91 -5.87
C ASN A 272 -8.15 7.80 -5.72
N VAL A 273 -8.74 8.43 -4.70
CA VAL A 273 -10.17 8.36 -4.36
C VAL A 273 -10.85 9.72 -4.28
N ASN A 274 -10.21 10.76 -4.79
CA ASN A 274 -10.73 12.14 -4.80
C ASN A 274 -10.98 12.70 -3.38
N VAL A 275 -10.16 12.27 -2.41
CA VAL A 275 -10.10 12.83 -1.05
C VAL A 275 -8.65 13.22 -0.78
N PRO A 276 -8.30 14.53 -0.79
CA PRO A 276 -6.91 14.97 -0.61
C PRO A 276 -6.24 14.33 0.59
N GLY A 277 -5.04 13.79 0.38
CA GLY A 277 -4.23 13.13 1.40
C GLY A 277 -4.61 11.69 1.66
N ARG A 278 -5.67 11.15 1.03
CA ARG A 278 -6.11 9.78 1.22
C ARG A 278 -5.88 8.92 -0.01
N TRP A 279 -5.31 7.75 0.23
CA TRP A 279 -5.19 6.65 -0.72
C TRP A 279 -5.96 5.45 -0.21
N ALA A 280 -6.65 4.74 -1.09
CA ALA A 280 -7.43 3.54 -0.74
C ALA A 280 -7.19 2.40 -1.72
N PHE A 281 -6.97 1.20 -1.20
CA PHE A 281 -6.69 0.00 -2.01
C PHE A 281 -7.56 -1.17 -1.56
N LEU A 282 -8.07 -1.93 -2.53
CA LEU A 282 -8.68 -3.23 -2.29
C LEU A 282 -7.59 -4.30 -2.38
N VAL A 283 -7.38 -5.06 -1.30
CA VAL A 283 -6.24 -5.98 -1.16
C VAL A 283 -6.64 -7.40 -0.77
N ASN A 284 -7.92 -7.76 -0.86
CA ASN A 284 -8.38 -9.08 -0.40
C ASN A 284 -7.88 -10.24 -1.26
N ASN A 285 -7.63 -10.01 -2.55
CA ASN A 285 -7.18 -11.02 -3.50
C ASN A 285 -5.96 -10.48 -4.25
N GLY A 286 -5.03 -11.38 -4.60
CA GLY A 286 -4.00 -11.12 -5.60
C GLY A 286 -4.59 -10.65 -6.93
N THR A 287 -3.79 -10.01 -7.78
CA THR A 287 -4.16 -9.85 -9.19
C THR A 287 -4.50 -11.22 -9.76
N GLU A 288 -5.79 -11.45 -10.03
CA GLU A 288 -6.15 -12.49 -10.98
C GLU A 288 -5.55 -12.01 -12.31
N ASN A 289 -4.42 -12.58 -12.72
CA ASN A 289 -3.87 -12.44 -14.07
C ASN A 289 -4.86 -13.10 -15.06
N VAL A 290 -5.98 -12.44 -15.31
CA VAL A 290 -6.99 -12.90 -16.26
C VAL A 290 -6.54 -12.50 -17.64
N ILE A 291 -5.86 -13.41 -18.34
CA ILE A 291 -5.69 -13.29 -19.78
C ILE A 291 -7.00 -13.73 -20.44
N GLY A 292 -7.71 -12.78 -21.03
CA GLY A 292 -8.87 -13.07 -21.87
C GLY A 292 -8.43 -13.63 -23.21
N LEU A 293 -8.86 -14.85 -23.54
CA LEU A 293 -8.61 -15.49 -24.83
C LEU A 293 -9.94 -15.74 -25.55
N GLN A 294 -10.01 -15.34 -26.83
CA GLN A 294 -11.08 -15.76 -27.72
C GLN A 294 -10.54 -16.83 -28.68
N MET A 295 -11.11 -18.02 -28.60
CA MET A 295 -10.72 -19.15 -29.46
C MET A 295 -11.88 -19.53 -30.39
N LYS A 296 -11.57 -19.78 -31.67
CA LYS A 296 -12.50 -20.42 -32.61
C LYS A 296 -12.16 -21.90 -32.69
N LEU A 297 -13.06 -22.76 -32.23
CA LEU A 297 -12.88 -24.21 -32.23
C LEU A 297 -13.77 -24.85 -33.30
N GLY A 298 -13.19 -25.72 -34.13
CA GLY A 298 -13.94 -26.67 -34.94
C GLY A 298 -14.22 -27.93 -34.11
N SER A 299 -15.49 -28.31 -33.95
CA SER A 299 -15.88 -29.48 -33.17
C SER A 299 -17.07 -30.20 -33.83
N TYR A 300 -17.08 -31.53 -33.74
CA TYR A 300 -18.24 -32.36 -34.09
C TYR A 300 -19.28 -32.39 -32.98
N LEU A 301 -18.89 -32.07 -31.74
CA LEU A 301 -19.77 -31.94 -30.59
C LEU A 301 -20.35 -30.52 -30.52
N ASP A 302 -21.60 -30.42 -30.07
CA ASP A 302 -22.17 -29.12 -29.75
C ASP A 302 -21.53 -28.58 -28.46
N LEU A 303 -20.55 -27.70 -28.60
CA LEU A 303 -19.84 -27.07 -27.47
C LEU A 303 -20.70 -26.04 -26.71
N THR A 304 -21.94 -25.80 -27.13
CA THR A 304 -22.90 -25.06 -26.28
C THR A 304 -23.46 -25.94 -25.16
N GLN A 305 -23.30 -27.28 -25.25
CA GLN A 305 -23.66 -28.20 -24.18
C GLN A 305 -22.54 -28.25 -23.11
N THR A 306 -22.92 -28.02 -21.85
CA THR A 306 -22.01 -27.91 -20.70
C THR A 306 -21.01 -29.07 -20.60
N GLN A 307 -21.47 -30.32 -20.71
CA GLN A 307 -20.59 -31.50 -20.59
C GLN A 307 -19.51 -31.55 -21.68
N ASN A 308 -19.86 -31.16 -22.92
CA ASN A 308 -18.92 -31.16 -24.04
C ASN A 308 -17.85 -30.07 -23.87
N ILE A 309 -18.26 -28.85 -23.49
CA ILE A 309 -17.31 -27.75 -23.30
C ILE A 309 -16.43 -27.96 -22.06
N GLU A 310 -16.97 -28.52 -20.98
CA GLU A 310 -16.17 -28.89 -19.80
C GLU A 310 -15.09 -29.93 -20.16
N SER A 311 -15.45 -30.95 -20.94
CA SER A 311 -14.49 -31.96 -21.41
C SER A 311 -13.38 -31.32 -22.27
N VAL A 312 -13.74 -30.41 -23.17
CA VAL A 312 -12.77 -29.68 -24.01
C VAL A 312 -11.88 -28.76 -23.16
N LEU A 313 -12.46 -28.01 -22.22
CA LEU A 313 -11.68 -27.13 -21.32
C LEU A 313 -10.71 -27.92 -20.47
N GLN A 314 -11.09 -29.12 -20.01
CA GLN A 314 -10.21 -30.00 -19.25
C GLN A 314 -9.02 -30.47 -20.10
N LEU A 315 -9.24 -30.84 -21.36
CA LEU A 315 -8.17 -31.19 -22.30
C LEU A 315 -7.23 -30.01 -22.56
N ILE A 316 -7.77 -28.80 -22.79
CA ILE A 316 -6.95 -27.59 -22.97
C ILE A 316 -6.13 -27.32 -21.71
N ASN A 317 -6.73 -27.46 -20.52
CA ASN A 317 -6.03 -27.23 -19.26
C ASN A 317 -4.87 -28.22 -19.08
N GLN A 318 -5.09 -29.50 -19.38
CA GLN A 318 -4.04 -30.53 -19.34
C GLN A 318 -2.90 -30.21 -20.32
N GLU A 319 -3.24 -29.81 -21.55
CA GLU A 319 -2.24 -29.45 -22.56
C GLU A 319 -1.40 -28.24 -22.11
N LEU A 320 -2.05 -27.18 -21.61
CA LEU A 320 -1.35 -26.00 -21.10
C LEU A 320 -0.40 -26.36 -19.95
N VAL A 321 -0.82 -27.22 -19.02
CA VAL A 321 0.03 -27.70 -17.94
C VAL A 321 1.23 -28.49 -18.47
N CYS A 322 1.02 -29.36 -19.48
CA CYS A 322 2.12 -30.07 -20.15
C CYS A 322 3.13 -29.14 -20.85
N HIS A 323 2.71 -27.94 -21.28
CA HIS A 323 3.56 -26.94 -21.91
C HIS A 323 4.02 -25.81 -20.97
N GLY A 324 3.96 -26.03 -19.65
CA GLY A 324 4.60 -25.16 -18.65
C GLY A 324 3.66 -24.21 -17.91
N ALA A 325 2.35 -24.25 -18.15
CA ALA A 325 1.41 -23.56 -17.26
C ALA A 325 1.43 -24.23 -15.87
N PRO A 326 1.34 -23.46 -14.77
CA PRO A 326 1.30 -24.05 -13.43
C PRO A 326 0.08 -24.97 -13.25
N SER A 327 0.21 -26.03 -12.45
CA SER A 327 -0.87 -27.00 -12.22
C SER A 327 -2.13 -26.42 -11.59
N TYR A 328 -2.03 -25.25 -10.94
CA TYR A 328 -3.16 -24.50 -10.39
C TYR A 328 -3.86 -23.58 -11.42
N PHE A 329 -3.35 -23.50 -12.66
CA PHE A 329 -3.99 -22.76 -13.74
C PHE A 329 -5.39 -23.31 -14.02
N LYS A 330 -6.38 -22.41 -14.09
CA LYS A 330 -7.78 -22.74 -14.38
C LYS A 330 -8.32 -21.87 -15.50
N LEU A 331 -8.81 -22.52 -16.56
CA LEU A 331 -9.61 -21.86 -17.59
C LEU A 331 -11.05 -21.67 -17.09
N LYS A 332 -11.52 -20.42 -17.11
CA LYS A 332 -12.93 -20.10 -16.85
C LYS A 332 -13.61 -19.69 -18.14
N LEU A 333 -14.65 -20.43 -18.51
CA LEU A 333 -15.45 -20.12 -19.68
C LEU A 333 -16.26 -18.84 -19.45
N ARG A 334 -16.02 -17.80 -20.27
CA ARG A 334 -16.78 -16.54 -20.18
C ARG A 334 -18.02 -16.54 -21.07
N LYS A 335 -17.87 -17.01 -22.31
CA LYS A 335 -18.94 -17.07 -23.32
C LYS A 335 -18.62 -18.13 -24.36
N VAL A 336 -19.63 -18.89 -24.79
CA VAL A 336 -19.57 -19.73 -26.00
C VAL A 336 -20.56 -19.17 -27.00
N THR A 337 -20.17 -19.13 -28.27
CA THR A 337 -21.07 -18.76 -29.36
C THR A 337 -20.90 -19.76 -30.48
N LYS A 338 -21.97 -20.49 -30.80
CA LYS A 338 -21.99 -21.41 -31.94
C LYS A 338 -22.05 -20.58 -33.22
N LEU A 339 -21.01 -20.66 -34.03
CA LEU A 339 -21.01 -20.09 -35.37
C LEU A 339 -21.74 -21.07 -36.29
N LYS A 340 -22.70 -20.59 -37.08
CA LYS A 340 -23.25 -21.39 -38.16
C LYS A 340 -22.14 -21.65 -39.18
N PRO A 341 -22.10 -22.85 -39.81
CA PRO A 341 -21.15 -23.16 -40.87
C PRO A 341 -21.11 -22.08 -41.95
#